data_AF-A0A3B8QHJ8-F1
#
_entry.id   AF-A0A3B8QHJ8-F1
#
_cell.length_a   1.000
_cell.length_b   1.000
_cell.length_c   1.000
_cell.angle_alpha   90.00
_cell.angle_beta   90.00
_cell.angle_gamma   90.00
#
_symmetry.space_group_name_H-M   'P 1'
#
loop_
_entity.id
_entity.type
_entity.pdbx_description
1 polymer ?
#
loop_
_entity_poly.entity_id
_entity_poly.type
_entity_poly.pdbx_seq_one_letter_code
_entity_poly.pdbx_strand_id
1 'polypeptide(L)'
;MNAILNHGSTLTNGPLVIPANQTKTFHAQYSVLQDATIASVLPHAHLLCTSMKALAVTPAGDTIPLIDIPQWDFHWQMNYRFKNLIKVPANSVLHGWATYDNTAFNPNNPNSPPQLVTVGEATTDEMMLFYFGYTGYQSGDENTVVDPNGHQAHLGGCSMAHLEVAEEGDRPNWAPYPMPASDVWHVHPPEDALFLEVVDASGRVAYRGPVPEQIDVRHWQNGLYVARMQTKRGTFAVKWHIQR
;
A
#
# COMPACT_ATOMS: atom_id res chain seq x y z
N MET A 1 -7.11 -0.83 20.28
CA MET A 1 -8.26 -1.29 19.46
C MET A 1 -8.21 -2.80 19.44
N ASN A 2 -9.35 -3.48 19.58
CA ASN A 2 -9.42 -4.94 19.47
C ASN A 2 -9.74 -5.32 18.02
N ALA A 3 -9.10 -6.36 17.49
CA ALA A 3 -9.41 -6.86 16.15
C ALA A 3 -10.79 -7.52 16.15
N ILE A 4 -11.65 -7.12 15.21
CA ILE A 4 -13.02 -7.66 15.11
C ILE A 4 -12.95 -9.10 14.63
N LEU A 5 -12.18 -9.35 13.57
CA LEU A 5 -11.89 -10.70 13.10
C LEU A 5 -10.51 -11.07 13.64
N ASN A 6 -10.47 -12.05 14.53
CA ASN A 6 -9.29 -12.48 15.25
C ASN A 6 -9.24 -14.00 15.50
N HIS A 7 -8.04 -14.48 15.76
CA HIS A 7 -7.72 -15.89 16.06
C HIS A 7 -8.25 -16.41 17.41
N GLY A 8 -8.75 -15.55 18.30
CA GLY A 8 -9.18 -15.92 19.65
C GLY A 8 -10.68 -16.20 19.78
N SER A 9 -11.52 -15.32 19.25
CA SER A 9 -12.98 -15.35 19.51
C SER A 9 -13.85 -15.51 18.27
N THR A 10 -13.31 -15.31 17.07
CA THR A 10 -14.12 -15.27 15.83
C THR A 10 -13.76 -16.32 14.80
N LEU A 11 -12.71 -17.13 15.02
CA LEU A 11 -12.38 -18.24 14.14
C LEU A 11 -13.50 -19.28 14.11
N THR A 12 -13.86 -19.71 12.91
CA THR A 12 -14.87 -20.76 12.68
C THR A 12 -14.26 -22.12 12.38
N ASN A 13 -12.99 -22.16 11.97
CA ASN A 13 -12.24 -23.38 11.68
C ASN A 13 -10.93 -23.49 12.50
N GLY A 14 -10.91 -22.83 13.66
CA GLY A 14 -9.80 -22.84 14.61
C GLY A 14 -9.71 -24.12 15.47
N PRO A 15 -8.78 -24.16 16.44
CA PRO A 15 -7.85 -23.10 16.83
C PRO A 15 -6.74 -22.83 15.78
N LEU A 16 -6.06 -21.68 15.89
CA LEU A 16 -4.93 -21.31 15.03
C LEU A 16 -3.71 -22.20 15.33
N VAL A 17 -3.69 -23.35 14.68
CA VAL A 17 -2.65 -24.38 14.80
C VAL A 17 -2.25 -24.84 13.41
N ILE A 18 -0.98 -24.67 13.08
CA ILE A 18 -0.38 -24.96 11.77
C ILE A 18 0.70 -26.03 11.96
N PRO A 19 0.40 -27.31 11.64
CA PRO A 19 1.39 -28.37 11.74
C PRO A 19 2.62 -28.12 10.86
N ALA A 20 3.73 -28.75 11.23
CA ALA A 20 4.94 -28.75 10.43
C ALA A 20 4.67 -29.24 9.00
N ASN A 21 5.27 -28.59 8.03
CA ASN A 21 5.20 -28.94 6.61
C ASN A 21 3.78 -28.95 6.01
N GLN A 22 2.93 -28.02 6.45
CA GLN A 22 1.57 -27.85 5.95
C GLN A 22 1.27 -26.39 5.60
N THR A 23 0.39 -26.23 4.61
CA THR A 23 -0.29 -24.96 4.34
C THR A 23 -1.71 -25.04 4.90
N LYS A 24 -2.17 -23.99 5.56
CA LYS A 24 -3.52 -23.95 6.15
C LYS A 24 -4.16 -22.58 6.02
N THR A 25 -5.45 -22.56 5.68
CA THR A 25 -6.26 -21.35 5.62
C THR A 25 -7.23 -21.32 6.79
N PHE A 26 -7.29 -20.19 7.48
CA PHE A 26 -8.22 -19.95 8.57
C PHE A 26 -9.30 -18.97 8.16
N HIS A 27 -10.49 -19.13 8.75
CA HIS A 27 -11.68 -18.31 8.50
C HIS A 27 -12.21 -17.75 9.82
N ALA A 28 -12.38 -16.43 9.86
CA ALA A 28 -13.02 -15.73 10.96
C ALA A 28 -14.33 -15.09 10.50
N GLN A 29 -15.33 -15.05 11.38
CA GLN A 29 -16.63 -14.45 11.11
C GLN A 29 -17.14 -13.57 12.26
N TYR A 30 -17.82 -12.48 11.93
CA TYR A 30 -18.44 -11.60 12.91
C TYR A 30 -19.73 -10.96 12.39
N SER A 31 -20.81 -11.03 13.16
CA SER A 31 -22.10 -10.42 12.81
C SER A 31 -22.17 -8.96 13.25
N VAL A 32 -22.44 -8.07 12.30
CA VAL A 32 -22.59 -6.63 12.52
C VAL A 32 -24.01 -6.35 13.01
N LEU A 33 -24.18 -5.77 14.20
CA LEU A 33 -25.50 -5.60 14.82
C LEU A 33 -26.26 -4.34 14.40
N GLN A 34 -25.54 -3.34 13.90
CA GLN A 34 -26.08 -2.03 13.52
C GLN A 34 -25.39 -1.53 12.25
N ASP A 35 -26.03 -0.64 11.51
CA ASP A 35 -25.38 0.01 10.36
C ASP A 35 -24.05 0.64 10.82
N ALA A 36 -22.99 0.29 10.11
CA ALA A 36 -21.63 0.69 10.43
C ALA A 36 -20.98 1.33 9.20
N THR A 37 -20.04 2.22 9.47
CA THR A 37 -19.18 2.82 8.47
C THR A 37 -17.76 2.32 8.69
N ILE A 38 -17.13 1.76 7.66
CA ILE A 38 -15.74 1.33 7.68
C ILE A 38 -14.89 2.32 6.86
N ALA A 39 -13.85 2.85 7.50
CA ALA A 39 -12.90 3.80 6.92
C ALA A 39 -11.56 3.16 6.54
N SER A 40 -11.15 2.09 7.23
CA SER A 40 -9.89 1.41 6.95
C SER A 40 -9.86 -0.04 7.46
N VAL A 41 -8.92 -0.82 6.94
CA VAL A 41 -8.59 -2.17 7.42
C VAL A 41 -7.09 -2.24 7.68
N LEU A 42 -6.71 -2.71 8.87
CA LEU A 42 -5.33 -3.04 9.24
C LEU A 42 -5.27 -4.56 9.48
N PRO A 43 -4.91 -5.35 8.47
CA PRO A 43 -4.58 -6.77 8.64
C PRO A 43 -3.25 -6.92 9.40
N HIS A 44 -3.11 -7.99 10.18
CA HIS A 44 -1.88 -8.33 10.88
C HIS A 44 -1.73 -9.84 11.00
N ALA A 45 -0.54 -10.32 10.68
CA ALA A 45 -0.10 -11.71 10.78
C ALA A 45 1.44 -11.77 10.86
N HIS A 46 2.00 -12.93 11.23
CA HIS A 46 3.45 -13.12 11.31
C HIS A 46 4.02 -13.78 10.04
N LEU A 47 5.17 -14.44 10.19
CA LEU A 47 6.07 -14.81 9.10
C LEU A 47 5.51 -15.86 8.12
N LEU A 48 4.67 -16.77 8.58
CA LEU A 48 4.13 -17.85 7.75
C LEU A 48 2.96 -17.40 6.88
N CYS A 49 2.36 -16.25 7.17
CA CYS A 49 1.22 -15.78 6.39
C CYS A 49 1.62 -15.44 4.95
N THR A 50 0.78 -15.84 3.99
CA THR A 50 1.01 -15.67 2.55
C THR A 50 -0.12 -14.92 1.85
N SER A 51 -1.32 -14.87 2.45
CA SER A 51 -2.44 -14.07 1.93
C SER A 51 -3.44 -13.74 3.03
N MET A 52 -4.09 -12.58 2.89
CA MET A 52 -5.16 -12.13 3.79
C MET A 52 -6.28 -11.46 2.99
N LYS A 53 -7.53 -11.81 3.29
CA LYS A 53 -8.72 -11.27 2.61
C LYS A 53 -9.84 -11.02 3.59
N ALA A 54 -10.58 -9.93 3.43
CA ALA A 54 -11.83 -9.72 4.16
C ALA A 54 -12.92 -9.08 3.28
N LEU A 55 -14.17 -9.45 3.56
CA LEU A 55 -15.37 -8.90 2.95
C LEU A 55 -16.54 -8.93 3.95
N ALA A 56 -17.59 -8.17 3.68
CA ALA A 56 -18.88 -8.33 4.34
C ALA A 56 -19.88 -9.01 3.40
N VAL A 57 -20.74 -9.88 3.93
CA VAL A 57 -21.93 -10.37 3.23
C VAL A 57 -23.15 -9.69 3.84
N THR A 58 -23.92 -8.99 3.02
CA THR A 58 -25.13 -8.26 3.46
C THR A 58 -26.30 -9.22 3.72
N PRO A 59 -27.37 -8.78 4.41
CA PRO A 59 -28.58 -9.59 4.57
C PRO A 59 -29.26 -10.00 3.26
N ALA A 60 -29.02 -9.26 2.18
CA ALA A 60 -29.51 -9.58 0.84
C ALA A 60 -28.66 -10.65 0.12
N GLY A 61 -27.52 -11.03 0.67
CA GLY A 61 -26.57 -11.97 0.05
C GLY A 61 -25.48 -11.30 -0.80
N ASP A 62 -25.52 -9.98 -0.99
CA ASP A 62 -24.48 -9.24 -1.72
C ASP A 62 -23.18 -9.14 -0.91
N THR A 63 -22.06 -8.99 -1.61
CA THR A 63 -20.73 -8.86 -0.99
C THR A 63 -20.21 -7.43 -1.05
N ILE A 64 -19.59 -7.00 0.04
CA ILE A 64 -18.87 -5.73 0.16
C ILE A 64 -17.39 -6.06 0.33
N PRO A 65 -16.54 -5.88 -0.69
CA PRO A 65 -15.11 -6.15 -0.58
C PRO A 65 -14.45 -5.15 0.37
N LEU A 66 -13.58 -5.61 1.27
CA LEU A 66 -12.87 -4.76 2.22
C LEU A 66 -11.36 -4.78 2.00
N ILE A 67 -10.76 -5.97 1.90
CA ILE A 67 -9.33 -6.09 1.58
C ILE A 67 -9.05 -7.42 0.89
N ASP A 68 -8.12 -7.45 -0.05
CA ASP A 68 -7.65 -8.67 -0.73
C ASP A 68 -6.14 -8.53 -1.00
N ILE A 69 -5.32 -9.18 -0.18
CA ILE A 69 -3.87 -9.23 -0.30
C ILE A 69 -3.48 -10.66 -0.67
N PRO A 70 -3.34 -10.97 -1.97
CA PRO A 70 -3.04 -12.33 -2.43
C PRO A 70 -1.57 -12.72 -2.20
N GLN A 71 -0.69 -11.73 -1.96
CA GLN A 71 0.72 -11.92 -1.66
C GLN A 71 1.07 -11.07 -0.43
N TRP A 72 0.83 -11.64 0.75
CA TRP A 72 1.17 -11.01 2.01
C TRP A 72 2.69 -10.94 2.19
N ASP A 73 3.18 -9.79 2.66
CA ASP A 73 4.57 -9.61 3.08
C ASP A 73 4.55 -9.15 4.54
N PHE A 74 5.21 -9.93 5.41
CA PHE A 74 5.35 -9.61 6.82
C PHE A 74 5.99 -8.24 7.07
N HIS A 75 6.82 -7.74 6.15
CA HIS A 75 7.45 -6.42 6.26
C HIS A 75 6.52 -5.28 5.81
N TRP A 76 5.40 -5.59 5.15
CA TRP A 76 4.41 -4.64 4.68
C TRP A 76 3.12 -4.74 5.49
N GLN A 77 3.15 -4.26 6.74
CA GLN A 77 1.96 -4.25 7.61
C GLN A 77 1.46 -2.82 7.79
N MET A 78 0.45 -2.46 6.99
CA MET A 78 -0.05 -1.09 6.88
C MET A 78 -1.55 -1.02 7.14
N ASN A 79 -2.00 0.16 7.57
CA ASN A 79 -3.42 0.47 7.63
C ASN A 79 -3.91 0.95 6.26
N TYR A 80 -4.76 0.17 5.60
CA TYR A 80 -5.31 0.47 4.29
C TYR A 80 -6.59 1.28 4.44
N ARG A 81 -6.56 2.54 4.02
CA ARG A 81 -7.72 3.44 4.06
C ARG A 81 -8.51 3.36 2.76
N PHE A 82 -9.82 3.36 2.86
CA PHE A 82 -10.66 3.46 1.67
C PHE A 82 -10.69 4.91 1.17
N LYS A 83 -10.78 5.07 -0.15
CA LYS A 83 -10.99 6.38 -0.77
C LYS A 83 -12.30 7.01 -0.29
N ASN A 84 -13.36 6.20 -0.26
CA ASN A 84 -14.70 6.54 0.21
C ASN A 84 -15.04 5.66 1.40
N LEU A 85 -15.78 6.21 2.37
CA LEU A 85 -16.28 5.41 3.49
C LEU A 85 -17.22 4.30 2.99
N ILE A 86 -17.08 3.11 3.58
CA ILE A 86 -17.85 1.94 3.20
C ILE A 86 -18.97 1.72 4.21
N LYS A 87 -20.22 1.83 3.74
CA LYS A 87 -21.39 1.42 4.54
C LYS A 87 -21.48 -0.09 4.60
N VAL A 88 -21.59 -0.64 5.80
CA VAL A 88 -21.94 -2.03 6.07
C VAL A 88 -23.30 -2.05 6.78
N PRO A 89 -24.36 -2.55 6.15
CA PRO A 89 -25.69 -2.63 6.76
C PRO A 89 -25.71 -3.52 8.01
N ALA A 90 -26.62 -3.23 8.94
CA ALA A 90 -26.94 -4.10 10.06
C ALA A 90 -27.27 -5.52 9.59
N ASN A 91 -26.94 -6.51 10.41
CA ASN A 91 -27.06 -7.94 10.15
C ASN A 91 -26.17 -8.47 9.01
N SER A 92 -25.23 -7.67 8.51
CA SER A 92 -24.16 -8.19 7.64
C SER A 92 -23.22 -9.08 8.43
N VAL A 93 -22.59 -10.05 7.77
CA VAL A 93 -21.54 -10.91 8.34
C VAL A 93 -20.20 -10.52 7.74
N LEU A 94 -19.27 -10.07 8.58
CA LEU A 94 -17.88 -9.91 8.20
C LEU A 94 -17.21 -11.28 8.11
N HIS A 95 -16.44 -11.49 7.06
CA HIS A 95 -15.62 -12.68 6.86
C HIS A 95 -14.17 -12.27 6.62
N GLY A 96 -13.25 -12.99 7.24
CA GLY A 96 -11.81 -12.82 7.05
C GLY A 96 -11.14 -14.16 6.83
N TRP A 97 -10.23 -14.24 5.85
CA TRP A 97 -9.42 -15.42 5.57
C TRP A 97 -7.95 -15.06 5.61
N ALA A 98 -7.14 -15.95 6.18
CA ALA A 98 -5.69 -15.86 6.13
C ALA A 98 -5.09 -17.23 5.85
N THR A 99 -4.15 -17.30 4.90
CA THR A 99 -3.45 -18.54 4.54
C THR A 99 -2.02 -18.49 5.06
N TYR A 100 -1.56 -19.59 5.64
CA TYR A 100 -0.23 -19.74 6.22
C TYR A 100 0.49 -20.91 5.57
N ASP A 101 1.75 -20.72 5.22
CA ASP A 101 2.63 -21.73 4.66
C ASP A 101 3.74 -22.09 5.64
N ASN A 102 3.59 -23.21 6.34
CA ASN A 102 4.59 -23.76 7.24
C ASN A 102 5.41 -24.89 6.59
N THR A 103 5.64 -24.80 5.28
CA THR A 103 6.51 -25.74 4.56
C THR A 103 7.97 -25.31 4.59
N ALA A 104 8.87 -26.23 4.22
CA ALA A 104 10.29 -25.93 4.07
C ALA A 104 10.61 -25.04 2.85
N PHE A 105 9.62 -24.80 1.98
CA PHE A 105 9.78 -23.95 0.79
C PHE A 105 9.41 -22.50 1.04
N ASN A 106 8.78 -22.18 2.17
CA ASN A 106 8.55 -20.80 2.56
C ASN A 106 9.85 -20.19 3.11
N PRO A 107 10.48 -19.23 2.39
CA PRO A 107 11.73 -18.60 2.85
C PRO A 107 11.57 -17.81 4.15
N ASN A 108 10.33 -17.42 4.49
CA ASN A 108 10.03 -16.72 5.74
C ASN A 108 9.84 -17.69 6.92
N ASN A 109 9.84 -19.01 6.71
CA ASN A 109 9.69 -19.95 7.82
C ASN A 109 10.89 -19.82 8.79
N PRO A 110 10.68 -19.43 10.06
CA PRO A 110 11.78 -19.27 11.01
C PRO A 110 12.37 -20.61 11.47
N ASN A 111 11.74 -21.73 11.13
CA ASN A 111 12.13 -23.06 11.55
C ASN A 111 12.70 -23.88 10.38
N SER A 112 13.88 -24.48 10.59
CA SER A 112 14.48 -25.45 9.68
C SER A 112 15.01 -26.65 10.46
N PRO A 113 14.34 -27.82 10.44
CA PRO A 113 13.11 -28.13 9.67
C PRO A 113 11.85 -27.44 10.22
N PRO A 114 10.75 -27.36 9.44
CA PRO A 114 9.48 -26.81 9.92
C PRO A 114 8.99 -27.49 11.20
N GLN A 115 8.42 -26.70 12.11
CA GLN A 115 7.88 -27.16 13.40
C GLN A 115 6.41 -26.77 13.54
N LEU A 116 5.71 -27.35 14.50
CA LEU A 116 4.34 -26.92 14.83
C LEU A 116 4.36 -25.44 15.24
N VAL A 117 3.51 -24.63 14.61
CA VAL A 117 3.32 -23.20 14.97
C VAL A 117 1.88 -22.98 15.42
N THR A 118 1.73 -22.25 16.52
CA THR A 118 0.43 -21.92 17.12
C THR A 118 0.30 -20.42 17.34
N VAL A 119 -0.86 -20.00 17.85
CA VAL A 119 -1.06 -18.63 18.30
C VAL A 119 -0.02 -18.19 19.34
N GLY A 120 0.51 -16.97 19.19
CA GLY A 120 1.40 -16.36 20.16
C GLY A 120 1.89 -14.98 19.72
N GLU A 121 2.54 -14.28 20.65
CA GLU A 121 3.00 -12.89 20.47
C GLU A 121 4.41 -12.83 19.84
N ALA A 122 5.16 -13.92 19.87
CA ALA A 122 6.48 -13.93 19.24
C ALA A 122 6.34 -13.94 17.72
N THR A 123 7.26 -13.29 17.01
CA THR A 123 7.29 -13.31 15.54
C THR A 123 7.41 -14.73 14.94
N THR A 124 7.88 -15.70 15.75
CA THR A 124 7.96 -17.13 15.40
C THR A 124 6.67 -17.90 15.66
N ASP A 125 5.75 -17.33 16.45
CA ASP A 125 4.38 -17.80 16.57
C ASP A 125 3.53 -17.14 15.47
N GLU A 126 2.21 -17.41 15.45
CA GLU A 126 1.32 -16.80 14.46
C GLU A 126 0.16 -15.99 15.04
N MET A 127 -0.33 -15.07 14.22
CA MET A 127 -1.54 -14.29 14.46
C MET A 127 -2.40 -14.19 13.20
N MET A 128 -3.71 -14.19 13.38
CA MET A 128 -4.70 -13.79 12.37
C MET A 128 -5.54 -12.67 12.95
N LEU A 129 -5.30 -11.41 12.54
CA LEU A 129 -6.03 -10.26 13.01
C LEU A 129 -6.44 -9.34 11.85
N PHE A 130 -7.69 -8.87 11.88
CA PHE A 130 -8.16 -7.75 11.07
C PHE A 130 -8.74 -6.69 11.99
N TYR A 131 -8.03 -5.58 12.10
CA TYR A 131 -8.53 -4.37 12.73
C TYR A 131 -9.31 -3.55 11.69
N PHE A 132 -10.43 -2.99 12.11
CA PHE A 132 -11.22 -2.09 11.29
C PHE A 132 -11.23 -0.71 11.95
N GLY A 133 -11.01 0.34 11.16
CA GLY A 133 -11.37 1.70 11.55
C GLY A 133 -12.84 1.89 11.22
N TYR A 134 -13.72 1.94 12.23
CA TYR A 134 -15.16 2.00 12.00
C TYR A 134 -15.88 2.94 12.97
N THR A 135 -17.06 3.41 12.56
CA THR A 135 -18.00 4.19 13.37
C THR A 135 -19.42 3.66 13.16
N GLY A 136 -20.37 4.12 13.99
CA GLY A 136 -21.78 3.98 13.63
C GLY A 136 -22.08 4.77 12.35
N TYR A 137 -22.94 4.22 11.49
CA TYR A 137 -23.29 4.85 10.23
C TYR A 137 -24.03 6.18 10.43
N GLN A 138 -23.68 7.20 9.64
CA GLN A 138 -24.45 8.41 9.46
C GLN A 138 -24.86 8.56 7.99
N SER A 139 -26.06 9.10 7.77
CA SER A 139 -26.56 9.34 6.41
C SER A 139 -25.59 10.26 5.64
N GLY A 140 -25.14 9.80 4.48
CA GLY A 140 -24.20 10.52 3.63
C GLY A 140 -22.72 10.21 3.89
N ASP A 141 -22.37 9.31 4.82
CA ASP A 141 -20.99 8.84 5.02
C ASP A 141 -20.36 8.36 3.73
N GLU A 142 -21.10 7.65 2.87
CA GLU A 142 -20.67 7.17 1.56
C GLU A 142 -20.15 8.29 0.63
N ASN A 143 -20.57 9.54 0.85
CA ASN A 143 -20.15 10.70 0.08
C ASN A 143 -18.86 11.34 0.63
N THR A 144 -18.36 10.87 1.78
CA THR A 144 -17.14 11.37 2.39
C THR A 144 -15.92 10.79 1.68
N VAL A 145 -15.10 11.68 1.14
CA VAL A 145 -13.79 11.32 0.56
C VAL A 145 -12.74 11.45 1.66
N VAL A 146 -12.27 10.32 2.16
CA VAL A 146 -11.26 10.26 3.24
C VAL A 146 -9.86 10.53 2.70
N ASP A 147 -9.59 10.06 1.49
CA ASP A 147 -8.34 10.32 0.78
C ASP A 147 -8.63 10.97 -0.57
N PRO A 148 -8.61 12.32 -0.67
CA PRO A 148 -8.82 13.03 -1.93
C PRO A 148 -7.66 12.81 -2.91
N ASN A 149 -6.50 12.40 -2.38
CA ASN A 149 -5.31 12.01 -3.13
C ASN A 149 -5.23 10.49 -3.29
N GLY A 150 -6.36 9.77 -3.15
CA GLY A 150 -6.42 8.32 -3.26
C GLY A 150 -5.57 7.89 -4.44
N HIS A 151 -4.62 6.97 -4.17
CA HIS A 151 -3.56 6.51 -5.06
C HIS A 151 -3.79 7.01 -6.49
N GLN A 152 -2.99 7.99 -6.94
CA GLN A 152 -3.04 8.44 -8.33
C GLN A 152 -3.21 7.20 -9.19
N ALA A 153 -4.20 7.19 -10.10
CA ALA A 153 -4.34 6.10 -11.05
C ALA A 153 -2.94 5.85 -11.60
N HIS A 154 -2.37 4.67 -11.28
CA HIS A 154 -1.08 4.31 -11.84
C HIS A 154 -1.25 4.48 -13.35
N LEU A 155 -0.42 5.33 -13.96
CA LEU A 155 -0.45 5.55 -15.40
C LEU A 155 -0.51 4.17 -16.09
N GLY A 156 -1.62 3.87 -16.77
CA GLY A 156 -1.72 2.71 -17.66
C GLY A 156 -2.44 1.45 -17.16
N GLY A 157 -3.50 1.55 -16.32
CA GLY A 157 -4.54 0.50 -16.20
C GLY A 157 -4.07 -0.95 -16.37
N CYS A 158 -3.50 -1.53 -15.31
CA CYS A 158 -3.08 -2.93 -15.18
C CYS A 158 -2.07 -3.47 -16.22
N SER A 159 -0.78 -3.31 -15.87
CA SER A 159 0.12 -4.45 -15.72
C SER A 159 1.09 -4.13 -14.58
N MET A 160 1.66 -5.15 -13.91
CA MET A 160 2.90 -4.96 -13.18
C MET A 160 3.96 -4.58 -14.21
N ALA A 161 4.01 -3.30 -14.58
CA ALA A 161 5.28 -2.72 -14.95
C ALA A 161 6.09 -2.87 -13.68
N HIS A 162 6.97 -3.87 -13.66
CA HIS A 162 8.09 -3.85 -12.75
C HIS A 162 8.55 -2.40 -12.66
N LEU A 163 8.59 -1.86 -11.45
CA LEU A 163 9.62 -0.89 -11.12
C LEU A 163 10.94 -1.65 -11.30
N GLU A 164 11.32 -1.89 -12.55
CA GLU A 164 12.70 -1.70 -12.93
C GLU A 164 12.94 -0.22 -12.61
N VAL A 165 13.34 0.02 -11.36
CA VAL A 165 14.56 0.79 -11.19
C VAL A 165 15.52 0.09 -12.14
N ALA A 166 15.68 0.65 -13.34
CA ALA A 166 16.57 0.08 -14.34
C ALA A 166 17.86 -0.26 -13.60
N GLU A 167 18.11 -1.57 -13.47
CA GLU A 167 19.39 -2.05 -13.00
C GLU A 167 20.40 -1.49 -13.99
N GLU A 168 21.14 -0.48 -13.55
CA GLU A 168 22.48 -0.11 -13.99
C GLU A 168 22.78 0.02 -15.51
N GLY A 169 21.77 0.04 -16.37
CA GLY A 169 21.93 -0.05 -17.83
C GLY A 169 21.39 1.11 -18.65
N ASP A 170 20.52 1.96 -18.10
CA ASP A 170 19.96 3.12 -18.82
C ASP A 170 19.78 4.30 -17.86
N ARG A 171 20.90 4.92 -17.47
CA ARG A 171 20.85 6.20 -16.76
C ARG A 171 20.08 7.18 -17.64
N PRO A 172 19.13 7.97 -17.10
CA PRO A 172 18.53 9.05 -17.89
C PRO A 172 19.67 9.90 -18.46
N ASN A 173 19.69 10.10 -19.78
CA ASN A 173 20.73 10.87 -20.49
C ASN A 173 20.71 12.38 -20.14
N TRP A 174 20.07 12.74 -19.03
CA TRP A 174 20.06 14.06 -18.46
C TRP A 174 20.25 13.92 -16.94
N ALA A 175 21.34 14.49 -16.47
CA ALA A 175 21.67 14.57 -15.06
C ALA A 175 21.87 16.06 -14.76
N PRO A 176 20.90 16.70 -14.12
CA PRO A 176 21.04 18.11 -13.84
C PRO A 176 22.07 18.32 -12.72
N TYR A 177 22.62 19.52 -12.58
CA TYR A 177 23.70 19.85 -11.61
C TYR A 177 23.62 21.29 -11.10
N PRO A 178 24.23 21.63 -9.94
CA PRO A 178 24.94 20.77 -8.97
C PRO A 178 24.00 20.11 -7.94
N MET A 179 24.24 18.86 -7.53
CA MET A 179 23.43 18.20 -6.49
C MET A 179 24.15 18.29 -5.13
N PRO A 180 23.65 19.03 -4.12
CA PRO A 180 22.47 19.90 -4.13
C PRO A 180 22.70 21.27 -4.78
N ALA A 181 21.64 21.91 -5.27
CA ALA A 181 21.72 23.24 -5.90
C ALA A 181 21.35 24.34 -4.91
N SER A 182 22.12 25.44 -4.91
CA SER A 182 21.89 26.62 -4.07
C SER A 182 21.27 27.78 -4.87
N ASP A 183 21.83 28.06 -6.04
CA ASP A 183 21.52 29.28 -6.81
C ASP A 183 20.94 28.97 -8.19
N VAL A 184 21.60 28.09 -8.93
CA VAL A 184 21.23 27.72 -10.29
C VAL A 184 21.21 26.21 -10.43
N TRP A 185 20.18 25.72 -11.10
CA TRP A 185 20.02 24.32 -11.47
C TRP A 185 20.18 24.18 -12.98
N HIS A 186 21.30 23.60 -13.41
CA HIS A 186 21.62 23.33 -14.81
C HIS A 186 20.92 22.04 -15.24
N VAL A 187 20.07 22.10 -16.26
CA VAL A 187 19.16 20.98 -16.64
C VAL A 187 19.83 19.97 -17.57
N HIS A 188 20.67 20.43 -18.50
CA HIS A 188 21.30 19.61 -19.56
C HIS A 188 20.28 18.73 -20.32
N PRO A 189 19.30 19.36 -20.99
CA PRO A 189 18.26 18.61 -21.67
C PRO A 189 18.78 17.88 -22.92
N PRO A 190 18.28 16.68 -23.22
CA PRO A 190 18.54 16.03 -24.49
C PRO A 190 17.85 16.78 -25.64
N GLU A 191 18.33 16.61 -26.87
CA GLU A 191 17.78 17.30 -28.06
C GLU A 191 16.28 17.01 -28.30
N ASP A 192 15.78 15.87 -27.80
CA ASP A 192 14.39 15.47 -27.94
C ASP A 192 13.49 15.89 -26.77
N ALA A 193 13.96 16.77 -25.89
CA ALA A 193 13.21 17.34 -24.78
C ALA A 193 12.05 18.23 -25.25
N LEU A 194 10.87 18.02 -24.66
CA LEU A 194 9.64 18.72 -25.03
C LEU A 194 9.17 19.64 -23.90
N PHE A 195 9.19 19.15 -22.66
CA PHE A 195 8.57 19.83 -21.53
C PHE A 195 9.18 19.40 -20.21
N LEU A 196 9.28 20.34 -19.26
CA LEU A 196 9.79 20.10 -17.91
C LEU A 196 8.78 20.57 -16.88
N GLU A 197 8.50 19.69 -15.92
CA GLU A 197 7.73 19.98 -14.72
C GLU A 197 8.57 19.66 -13.50
N VAL A 198 8.62 20.57 -12.53
CA VAL A 198 9.32 20.37 -11.27
C VAL A 198 8.34 20.60 -10.14
N VAL A 199 8.23 19.62 -9.24
CA VAL A 199 7.34 19.67 -8.07
C VAL A 199 8.15 19.51 -6.80
N ASP A 200 7.73 20.16 -5.72
CA ASP A 200 8.27 19.92 -4.39
C ASP A 200 7.69 18.65 -3.75
N ALA A 201 8.20 18.27 -2.57
CA ALA A 201 7.74 17.08 -1.83
C ALA A 201 6.25 17.10 -1.44
N SER A 202 5.59 18.28 -1.46
CA SER A 202 4.15 18.40 -1.22
C SER A 202 3.30 18.29 -2.50
N GLY A 203 3.94 18.15 -3.66
CA GLY A 203 3.29 18.12 -4.98
C GLY A 203 3.00 19.49 -5.57
N ARG A 204 3.46 20.58 -4.94
CA ARG A 204 3.31 21.93 -5.49
C ARG A 204 4.29 22.14 -6.64
N VAL A 205 3.79 22.65 -7.76
CA VAL A 205 4.57 22.95 -8.97
C VAL A 205 5.49 24.15 -8.72
N ALA A 206 6.80 23.92 -8.77
CA ALA A 206 7.84 24.92 -8.69
C ALA A 206 8.23 25.47 -10.08
N TYR A 207 8.15 24.62 -11.11
CA TYR A 207 8.38 24.99 -12.50
C TYR A 207 7.52 24.15 -13.43
N ARG A 208 7.00 24.75 -14.49
CA ARG A 208 6.26 24.03 -15.54
C ARG A 208 6.34 24.79 -16.85
N GLY A 209 7.00 24.23 -17.86
CA GLY A 209 7.17 24.92 -19.14
C GLY A 209 8.12 24.24 -20.13
N PRO A 210 8.49 24.94 -21.21
CA PRO A 210 9.55 24.54 -22.13
C PRO A 210 10.85 24.25 -21.38
N VAL A 211 11.69 23.34 -21.87
CA VAL A 211 12.88 22.93 -21.10
C VAL A 211 13.99 23.98 -21.20
N PRO A 212 14.36 24.67 -20.11
CA PRO A 212 15.44 25.65 -20.14
C PRO A 212 16.80 24.97 -19.96
N GLU A 213 17.89 25.63 -20.37
CA GLU A 213 19.24 25.15 -20.02
C GLU A 213 19.52 25.25 -18.52
N GLN A 214 18.94 26.26 -17.85
CA GLN A 214 19.18 26.57 -16.44
C GLN A 214 17.90 27.12 -15.80
N ILE A 215 17.71 26.84 -14.51
CA ILE A 215 16.63 27.37 -13.68
C ILE A 215 17.23 28.09 -12.48
N ASP A 216 16.78 29.32 -12.24
CA ASP A 216 17.09 30.06 -11.02
C ASP A 216 16.26 29.48 -9.85
N VAL A 217 16.97 28.91 -8.89
CA VAL A 217 16.38 28.23 -7.72
C VAL A 217 16.58 29.02 -6.43
N ARG A 218 17.12 30.25 -6.48
CA ARG A 218 17.37 31.09 -5.29
C ARG A 218 16.10 31.42 -4.50
N HIS A 219 14.93 31.36 -5.14
CA HIS A 219 13.64 31.60 -4.51
C HIS A 219 12.93 30.31 -4.07
N TRP A 220 13.53 29.14 -4.33
CA TRP A 220 12.95 27.86 -3.95
C TRP A 220 13.27 27.52 -2.49
N GLN A 221 12.41 26.75 -1.85
CA GLN A 221 12.58 26.35 -0.46
C GLN A 221 13.63 25.23 -0.38
N ASN A 222 14.33 25.11 0.75
CA ASN A 222 15.18 23.96 0.98
C ASN A 222 14.34 22.67 1.01
N GLY A 223 14.83 21.62 0.35
CA GLY A 223 14.16 20.33 0.37
C GLY A 223 14.25 19.55 -0.94
N LEU A 224 13.47 18.46 -0.98
CA LEU A 224 13.40 17.54 -2.10
C LEU A 224 12.43 18.04 -3.17
N TYR A 225 12.90 18.00 -4.42
CA TYR A 225 12.16 18.26 -5.63
C TYR A 225 12.21 17.05 -6.55
N VAL A 226 11.15 16.87 -7.34
CA VAL A 226 11.11 15.87 -8.41
C VAL A 226 10.91 16.61 -9.72
N ALA A 227 11.87 16.45 -10.62
CA ALA A 227 11.79 17.01 -11.96
C ALA A 227 11.43 15.92 -12.96
N ARG A 228 10.37 16.15 -13.73
CA ARG A 228 9.84 15.27 -14.77
C ARG A 228 10.07 15.93 -16.12
N MET A 229 10.87 15.30 -16.96
CA MET A 229 11.10 15.73 -18.32
C MET A 229 10.38 14.82 -19.31
N GLN A 230 9.52 15.40 -20.14
CA GLN A 230 8.92 14.75 -21.27
C GLN A 230 9.83 14.87 -22.49
N THR A 231 10.06 13.76 -23.17
CA THR A 231 10.82 13.67 -24.42
C THR A 231 9.98 12.93 -25.47
N LYS A 232 10.46 12.87 -26.72
CA LYS A 232 9.83 12.03 -27.75
C LYS A 232 9.85 10.53 -27.42
N ARG A 233 10.77 10.08 -26.55
CA ARG A 233 10.97 8.67 -26.18
C ARG A 233 10.22 8.25 -24.91
N GLY A 234 9.74 9.20 -24.12
CA GLY A 234 9.10 8.93 -22.84
C GLY A 234 9.27 10.05 -21.82
N THR A 235 8.79 9.81 -20.60
CA THR A 235 8.95 10.73 -19.47
C THR A 235 10.00 10.18 -18.51
N PHE A 236 11.01 10.99 -18.21
CA PHE A 236 12.07 10.67 -17.26
C PHE A 236 11.92 11.53 -16.02
N ALA A 237 12.15 10.96 -14.84
CA ALA A 237 12.07 11.68 -13.58
C ALA A 237 13.39 11.59 -12.81
N VAL A 238 13.86 12.71 -12.28
CA VAL A 238 15.03 12.78 -11.41
C VAL A 238 14.67 13.47 -10.10
N LYS A 239 15.23 12.96 -9.00
CA LYS A 239 15.12 13.56 -7.67
C LYS A 239 16.24 14.56 -7.48
N TRP A 240 15.92 15.69 -6.89
CA TRP A 240 16.85 16.79 -6.70
C TRP A 240 16.72 17.43 -5.33
N HIS A 241 17.82 17.89 -4.74
CA HIS A 241 17.79 18.60 -3.46
C HIS A 241 18.23 20.04 -3.63
N ILE A 242 17.43 20.97 -3.09
CA ILE A 242 17.81 22.38 -2.94
C ILE A 242 18.37 22.57 -1.53
N GLN A 243 19.60 23.06 -1.45
CA GLN A 243 20.26 23.37 -0.19
C GLN A 243 20.87 24.76 -0.26
N ARG A 244 20.45 25.61 0.67
CA ARG A 244 21.09 26.88 1.02
C ARG A 244 22.05 26.70 2.18
#